data_AF-A0A6G1HBA3-F1
#
_entry.id   AF-A0A6G1HBA3-F1
#
_cell.length_a   1.000
_cell.length_b   1.000
_cell.length_c   1.000
_cell.angle_alpha   90.00
_cell.angle_beta   90.00
_cell.angle_gamma   90.00
#
_symmetry.space_group_name_H-M   'P 1'
#
loop_
_entity.id
_entity.type
_entity.pdbx_description
1 polymer ?
#
loop_
_entity_poly.entity_id
_entity_poly.type
_entity_poly.pdbx_seq_one_letter_code
_entity_poly.pdbx_strand_id
1 'polypeptide(L)'
;MSDQPSSSRQLSSCFSPSGFDMLGVLIRVATRPNPVVNIGNVDMSCPFVVCDALAEDYPIVYCSEYFERLTGYPLDEILGRNCRFLQAPYGELEKRRIGPTIEEVKHLKVMIQAKQEVQVPLVNYRKDGKPFMNLVTVIPIEWEQGKGVRYFVGFQADVSNPGIG
;
A
#
# COMPACT_ATOMS: atom_id res chain seq x y z
N MET A 1 18.75 -34.38 -25.69
CA MET A 1 18.03 -34.61 -24.41
C MET A 1 18.01 -33.28 -23.70
N SER A 2 16.83 -32.68 -23.57
CA SER A 2 16.64 -31.29 -23.21
C SER A 2 16.80 -31.08 -21.70
N ASP A 3 17.73 -30.22 -21.31
CA ASP A 3 17.85 -29.70 -19.95
C ASP A 3 16.62 -28.82 -19.63
N GLN A 4 15.83 -29.21 -18.61
CA GLN A 4 14.88 -28.30 -17.98
C GLN A 4 15.59 -27.55 -16.85
N PRO A 5 15.61 -26.20 -16.83
CA PRO A 5 16.15 -25.46 -15.72
C PRO A 5 15.17 -25.46 -14.54
N SER A 6 15.75 -25.54 -13.35
CA SER A 6 15.11 -25.70 -12.04
C SER A 6 14.11 -24.60 -11.68
N SER A 7 12.82 -24.95 -11.67
CA SER A 7 11.70 -24.11 -11.21
C SER A 7 11.73 -23.78 -9.71
N SER A 8 12.59 -24.42 -8.91
CA SER A 8 12.59 -24.29 -7.45
C SER A 8 13.30 -23.05 -6.89
N ARG A 9 14.20 -22.39 -7.64
CA ARG A 9 14.93 -21.20 -7.14
C ARG A 9 14.18 -19.88 -7.31
N GLN A 10 13.14 -19.83 -8.14
CA GLN A 10 12.34 -18.61 -8.32
C GLN A 10 11.21 -18.48 -7.29
N LEU A 11 10.79 -19.57 -6.65
CA LEU A 11 9.69 -19.56 -5.67
C LEU A 11 10.11 -19.03 -4.28
N SER A 12 11.41 -18.98 -3.98
CA SER A 12 11.89 -18.51 -2.67
C SER A 12 11.78 -17.01 -2.47
N SER A 13 11.54 -16.19 -3.51
CA SER A 13 11.30 -14.74 -3.36
C SER A 13 9.81 -14.35 -3.31
N CYS A 14 8.89 -15.32 -3.43
CA CYS A 14 7.44 -15.06 -3.37
C CYS A 14 6.88 -15.10 -1.94
N PHE A 15 7.63 -15.67 -1.00
CA PHE A 15 7.34 -15.57 0.42
C PHE A 15 8.13 -14.39 0.97
N SER A 16 7.46 -13.41 1.58
CA SER A 16 8.17 -12.40 2.35
C SER A 16 9.00 -13.09 3.44
N PRO A 17 10.06 -12.46 3.99
CA PRO A 17 10.77 -12.96 5.16
C PRO A 17 9.85 -13.26 6.36
N SER A 18 8.64 -12.67 6.37
CA SER A 18 7.59 -12.92 7.37
C SER A 18 6.69 -14.13 7.11
N GLY A 19 6.86 -14.86 6.00
CA GLY A 19 6.01 -15.99 5.61
C GLY A 19 4.62 -15.61 5.11
N PHE A 20 4.40 -14.32 4.81
CA PHE A 20 3.14 -13.83 4.29
C PHE A 20 3.10 -14.04 2.76
N ASP A 21 1.99 -14.60 2.26
CA ASP A 21 1.81 -14.94 0.84
C ASP A 21 1.54 -13.69 0.00
N MET A 22 2.62 -12.98 -0.34
CA MET A 22 2.57 -11.74 -1.11
C MET A 22 2.09 -11.96 -2.53
N LEU A 23 2.45 -13.10 -3.14
CA LEU A 23 1.95 -13.47 -4.45
C LEU A 23 0.43 -13.64 -4.40
N GLY A 24 -0.10 -14.30 -3.36
CA GLY A 24 -1.52 -14.45 -3.12
C GLY A 24 -2.26 -13.12 -2.91
N VAL A 25 -1.61 -12.12 -2.30
CA VAL A 25 -2.15 -10.75 -2.19
C VAL A 25 -2.26 -10.10 -3.57
N LEU A 26 -1.16 -10.07 -4.34
CA LEU A 26 -1.12 -9.40 -5.64
C LEU A 26 -2.03 -10.08 -6.66
N ILE A 27 -2.12 -11.42 -6.65
CA ILE A 27 -3.08 -12.17 -7.47
C ILE A 27 -4.50 -11.74 -7.13
N ARG A 28 -4.88 -11.69 -5.84
CA ARG A 28 -6.22 -11.25 -5.43
C ARG A 28 -6.53 -9.83 -5.84
N VAL A 29 -5.54 -8.92 -5.80
CA VAL A 29 -5.68 -7.57 -6.32
C VAL A 29 -5.91 -7.57 -7.84
N ALA A 30 -5.14 -8.35 -8.59
CA ALA A 30 -5.23 -8.41 -10.05
C ALA A 30 -6.53 -9.08 -10.55
N THR A 31 -7.03 -10.09 -9.82
CA THR A 31 -8.20 -10.89 -10.21
C THR A 31 -9.47 -10.51 -9.44
N ARG A 32 -9.48 -9.36 -8.75
CA ARG A 32 -10.63 -8.94 -7.95
C ARG A 32 -11.87 -8.72 -8.82
N PRO A 33 -13.08 -9.03 -8.29
CA PRO A 33 -14.31 -8.84 -9.04
C PRO A 33 -14.64 -7.35 -9.18
N ASN A 34 -15.17 -6.96 -10.34
CA ASN A 34 -15.71 -5.62 -10.62
C ASN A 34 -14.78 -4.46 -10.23
N PRO A 35 -13.54 -4.40 -10.79
CA PRO A 35 -12.60 -3.34 -10.45
C PRO A 35 -13.16 -1.97 -10.83
N VAL A 36 -13.16 -1.02 -9.89
CA VAL A 36 -13.59 0.36 -10.12
C VAL A 36 -12.43 1.33 -10.29
N VAL A 37 -11.24 0.98 -9.77
CA VAL A 37 -9.99 1.70 -10.01
C VAL A 37 -9.12 0.90 -10.98
N ASN A 38 -8.64 1.53 -12.06
CA ASN A 38 -7.63 0.91 -12.91
C ASN A 38 -6.23 1.12 -12.31
N ILE A 39 -5.58 0.03 -11.92
CA ILE A 39 -4.23 0.04 -11.34
C ILE A 39 -3.14 -0.44 -12.30
N GLY A 40 -3.51 -0.88 -13.50
CA GLY A 40 -2.60 -1.53 -14.43
C GLY A 40 -2.01 -2.82 -13.88
N ASN A 41 -0.81 -3.16 -14.33
CA ASN A 41 -0.05 -4.30 -13.83
C ASN A 41 0.68 -3.89 -12.55
N VAL A 42 0.55 -4.69 -11.50
CA VAL A 42 1.25 -4.48 -10.22
C VAL A 42 2.07 -5.72 -9.89
N ASP A 43 3.27 -5.50 -9.35
CA ASP A 43 4.18 -6.55 -8.91
C ASP A 43 4.94 -6.12 -7.65
N MET A 44 5.95 -6.92 -7.26
CA MET A 44 6.76 -6.67 -6.06
C MET A 44 7.69 -5.43 -6.19
N SER A 45 7.85 -4.88 -7.39
CA SER A 45 8.60 -3.63 -7.62
C SER A 45 7.78 -2.36 -7.35
N CYS A 46 6.48 -2.50 -7.08
CA CYS A 46 5.64 -1.38 -6.70
C CYS A 46 5.91 -0.93 -5.25
N PRO A 47 5.81 0.37 -4.94
CA PRO A 47 5.65 0.85 -3.57
C PRO A 47 4.24 0.49 -3.08
N PHE A 48 4.14 -0.43 -2.12
CA PHE A 48 2.85 -0.81 -1.53
C PHE A 48 2.98 -1.33 -0.10
N VAL A 49 1.85 -1.29 0.61
CA VAL A 49 1.68 -1.84 1.96
C VAL A 49 0.43 -2.71 2.02
N VAL A 50 0.39 -3.64 2.97
CA VAL A 50 -0.81 -4.41 3.31
C VAL A 50 -1.21 -4.08 4.74
N CYS A 51 -2.46 -3.69 4.94
CA CYS A 51 -3.03 -3.39 6.25
C CYS A 51 -4.05 -4.44 6.67
N ASP A 52 -4.08 -4.77 7.96
CA ASP A 52 -5.10 -5.63 8.55
C ASP A 52 -6.45 -4.88 8.62
N ALA A 53 -7.45 -5.32 7.86
CA ALA A 53 -8.75 -4.65 7.81
C ALA A 53 -9.65 -4.92 9.03
N LEU A 54 -9.29 -5.90 9.87
CA LEU A 54 -10.06 -6.33 11.03
C LEU A 54 -9.48 -5.81 12.35
N ALA A 55 -8.19 -5.50 12.36
CA ALA A 55 -7.54 -4.90 13.52
C ALA A 55 -7.91 -3.42 13.69
N GLU A 56 -7.91 -2.96 14.94
CA GLU A 56 -8.14 -1.57 15.29
C GLU A 56 -7.12 -0.68 14.58
N ASP A 57 -7.60 0.42 14.00
CA ASP A 57 -6.79 1.43 13.33
C ASP A 57 -6.07 0.99 12.04
N TYR A 58 -6.38 -0.20 11.50
CA TYR A 58 -5.85 -0.71 10.23
C TYR A 58 -4.30 -0.69 10.14
N PRO A 59 -3.60 -1.37 11.06
CA PRO A 59 -2.14 -1.36 11.12
C PRO A 59 -1.55 -2.03 9.87
N ILE A 60 -0.41 -1.51 9.43
CA ILE A 60 0.39 -2.11 8.36
C ILE A 60 1.00 -3.42 8.89
N VAL A 61 0.71 -4.53 8.22
CA VAL A 61 1.25 -5.86 8.52
C VAL A 61 2.33 -6.29 7.53
N TYR A 62 2.46 -5.58 6.40
CA TYR A 62 3.52 -5.76 5.43
C TYR A 62 3.82 -4.44 4.71
N CYS A 63 5.09 -4.25 4.36
CA CYS A 63 5.59 -3.13 3.58
C CYS A 63 6.55 -3.63 2.50
N SER A 64 6.42 -3.14 1.26
CA SER A 64 7.40 -3.43 0.22
C SER A 64 8.67 -2.59 0.40
N GLU A 65 9.80 -3.11 -0.08
CA GLU A 65 11.08 -2.39 -0.05
C GLU A 65 10.98 -1.05 -0.82
N TYR A 66 10.20 -1.00 -1.89
CA TYR A 66 10.00 0.21 -2.69
C TYR A 66 9.18 1.26 -1.94
N PHE A 67 8.31 0.86 -1.01
CA PHE A 67 7.65 1.81 -0.12
C PHE A 67 8.61 2.38 0.92
N GLU A 68 9.51 1.57 1.49
CA GLU A 68 10.57 2.06 2.38
C GLU A 68 11.45 3.08 1.66
N ARG A 69 11.90 2.75 0.43
CA ARG A 69 12.69 3.65 -0.41
C ARG A 69 11.94 4.92 -0.78
N LEU A 70 10.65 4.81 -1.15
CA LEU A 70 9.81 5.96 -1.47
C LEU A 70 9.67 6.89 -0.26
N THR A 71 9.34 6.35 0.91
CA THR A 71 8.99 7.18 2.07
C THR A 71 10.20 7.58 2.92
N GLY A 72 11.30 6.86 2.79
CA GLY A 72 12.50 7.01 3.62
C GLY A 72 12.35 6.46 5.05
N TYR A 73 11.22 5.82 5.37
CA TYR A 73 11.01 5.19 6.67
C TYR A 73 11.52 3.74 6.65
N PRO A 74 12.29 3.30 7.67
CA PRO A 74 12.68 1.91 7.80
C PRO A 74 11.49 1.05 8.24
N LEU A 75 11.51 -0.24 7.89
CA LEU A 75 10.45 -1.20 8.17
C LEU A 75 9.95 -1.21 9.62
N ASP A 76 10.85 -1.13 10.60
CA ASP A 76 10.55 -1.13 12.03
C ASP A 76 9.76 0.10 12.49
N GLU A 77 9.88 1.23 11.78
CA GLU A 77 9.07 2.43 11.98
C GLU A 77 7.75 2.39 11.19
N ILE A 78 7.51 1.40 10.33
CA ILE A 78 6.30 1.30 9.49
C ILE A 78 5.34 0.25 10.04
N LEU A 79 5.84 -0.94 10.37
CA LEU A 79 5.00 -2.06 10.80
C LEU A 79 4.22 -1.72 12.07
N GLY A 80 2.96 -2.18 12.13
CA GLY A 80 2.06 -1.96 13.26
C GLY A 80 1.42 -0.57 13.31
N ARG A 81 1.75 0.34 12.39
CA ARG A 81 1.18 1.70 12.36
C ARG A 81 0.15 1.87 11.27
N ASN A 82 -0.77 2.80 11.45
CA ASN A 82 -1.59 3.28 10.35
C ASN A 82 -0.80 4.20 9.41
N CYS A 83 -0.95 4.02 8.10
CA CYS A 83 -0.23 4.77 7.06
C CYS A 83 -0.43 6.31 7.12
N ARG A 84 -1.40 6.82 7.89
CA ARG A 84 -1.61 8.27 8.09
C ARG A 84 -0.42 9.01 8.71
N PHE A 85 0.61 8.31 9.19
CA PHE A 85 1.86 8.94 9.64
C PHE A 85 2.53 9.75 8.53
N LEU A 86 2.29 9.42 7.25
CA LEU A 86 2.80 10.16 6.10
C LEU A 86 2.09 11.51 5.87
N GLN A 87 0.96 11.79 6.53
CA GLN A 87 0.16 12.99 6.28
C GLN A 87 0.69 14.25 6.99
N ALA A 88 1.77 14.14 7.76
CA ALA A 88 2.43 15.28 8.38
C ALA A 88 3.95 15.08 8.38
N PRO A 89 4.73 16.17 8.45
CA PRO A 89 6.16 16.08 8.76
C PRO A 89 6.39 15.28 10.04
N TYR A 90 7.52 14.58 10.10
CA TYR A 90 7.89 13.79 11.27
C TYR A 90 7.86 14.65 12.55
N GLY A 91 7.16 14.18 13.58
CA GLY A 91 6.98 14.90 14.85
C GLY A 91 5.90 15.99 14.85
N GLU A 92 5.18 16.22 13.74
CA GLU A 92 4.18 17.29 13.62
C GLU A 92 2.75 16.79 13.36
N LEU A 93 2.45 15.51 13.64
CA LEU A 93 1.11 14.93 13.45
C LEU A 93 -0.02 15.73 14.12
N GLU A 94 0.30 16.47 15.18
CA GLU A 94 -0.59 17.36 15.94
C GLU A 94 -0.92 18.69 15.20
N LYS A 95 -0.07 19.16 14.26
CA LYS A 95 -0.20 20.50 13.61
C LYS A 95 -1.13 20.52 12.39
N ARG A 96 -1.97 19.49 12.26
CA ARG A 96 -2.82 19.08 11.13
C ARG A 96 -3.93 20.04 10.66
N ARG A 97 -3.74 21.36 10.70
CA ARG A 97 -4.86 22.31 10.53
C ARG A 97 -5.03 22.98 9.17
N ILE A 98 -4.07 22.99 8.24
CA ILE A 98 -4.25 23.79 7.01
C ILE A 98 -3.61 23.10 5.79
N GLY A 99 -4.42 22.54 4.91
CA GLY A 99 -4.01 22.04 3.59
C GLY A 99 -5.20 21.52 2.76
N PRO A 100 -5.10 21.49 1.42
CA PRO A 100 -6.15 21.00 0.51
C PRO A 100 -6.54 19.54 0.78
N THR A 101 -5.69 18.77 1.46
CA THR A 101 -5.81 17.35 1.83
C THR A 101 -6.99 16.97 2.73
N ILE A 102 -7.74 17.91 3.30
CA ILE A 102 -8.81 17.58 4.26
C ILE A 102 -9.95 16.81 3.56
N GLU A 103 -10.36 17.25 2.38
CA GLU A 103 -11.45 16.64 1.62
C GLU A 103 -11.05 15.27 1.05
N GLU A 104 -9.85 15.12 0.47
CA GLU A 104 -9.38 13.83 -0.02
C GLU A 104 -9.15 12.83 1.12
N VAL A 105 -8.64 13.28 2.28
CA VAL A 105 -8.50 12.41 3.47
C VAL A 105 -9.86 11.98 4.00
N LYS A 106 -10.86 12.87 4.03
CA LYS A 106 -12.24 12.49 4.38
C LYS A 106 -12.79 11.48 3.38
N HIS A 107 -12.63 11.72 2.08
CA HIS A 107 -13.10 10.81 1.03
C HIS A 107 -12.45 9.43 1.15
N LEU A 108 -11.12 9.38 1.27
CA LEU A 108 -10.35 8.15 1.51
C LEU A 108 -10.89 7.39 2.74
N LYS A 109 -11.13 8.09 3.85
CA LYS A 109 -11.67 7.48 5.08
C LYS A 109 -13.05 6.86 4.84
N VAL A 110 -13.95 7.58 4.17
CA VAL A 110 -15.30 7.08 3.84
C VAL A 110 -15.23 5.82 2.98
N MET A 111 -14.38 5.83 1.96
CA MET A 111 -14.24 4.69 1.04
C MET A 111 -13.63 3.46 1.74
N ILE A 112 -12.61 3.66 2.60
CA ILE A 112 -12.04 2.58 3.43
C ILE A 112 -13.10 1.99 4.37
N GLN A 113 -13.89 2.83 5.04
CA GLN A 113 -14.97 2.39 5.93
C GLN A 113 -16.07 1.62 5.18
N ALA A 114 -16.39 2.05 3.95
CA ALA A 114 -17.32 1.37 3.06
C ALA A 114 -16.73 0.13 2.38
N LYS A 115 -15.46 -0.20 2.64
CA LYS A 115 -14.73 -1.32 2.00
C LYS A 115 -14.76 -1.24 0.48
N GLN A 116 -14.61 -0.03 -0.06
CA GLN A 116 -14.59 0.25 -1.49
C GLN A 116 -13.19 0.62 -1.96
N GLU A 117 -12.89 0.35 -3.24
CA GLU A 117 -11.66 0.84 -3.86
C GLU A 117 -11.68 2.37 -3.95
N VAL A 118 -10.52 2.99 -3.83
CA VAL A 118 -10.37 4.43 -3.93
C VAL A 118 -8.99 4.79 -4.43
N GLN A 119 -8.92 5.84 -5.25
CA GLN A 119 -7.67 6.44 -5.68
C GLN A 119 -7.76 7.95 -5.46
N VAL A 120 -6.84 8.49 -4.66
CA VAL A 120 -6.81 9.93 -4.33
C VAL A 120 -5.38 10.46 -4.29
N PRO A 121 -5.13 11.67 -4.81
CA PRO A 121 -3.87 12.35 -4.59
C PRO A 121 -3.83 12.94 -3.17
N LEU A 122 -2.75 12.70 -2.43
CA LEU A 122 -2.52 13.26 -1.10
C LEU A 122 -1.13 13.89 -1.04
N VAL A 123 -1.03 15.06 -0.40
CA VAL A 123 0.28 15.56 0.03
C VAL A 123 0.76 14.71 1.20
N ASN A 124 1.88 14.04 1.01
CA ASN A 124 2.54 13.25 2.04
C ASN A 124 3.96 13.75 2.25
N TYR A 125 4.57 13.37 3.37
CA TYR A 125 5.90 13.78 3.76
C TYR A 125 6.79 12.55 3.95
N ARG A 126 7.97 12.59 3.35
CA ARG A 126 9.01 11.60 3.60
C ARG A 126 9.61 11.78 5.00
N LYS A 127 10.40 10.82 5.44
CA LYS A 127 11.08 10.88 6.75
C LYS A 127 11.98 12.12 6.89
N ASP A 128 12.60 12.56 5.80
CA ASP A 128 13.43 13.78 5.77
C ASP A 128 12.61 15.09 5.75
N GLY A 129 11.28 15.00 5.84
CA GLY A 129 10.36 16.12 5.85
C GLY A 129 10.00 16.67 4.47
N LYS A 130 10.56 16.13 3.38
CA LYS A 130 10.21 16.61 2.03
C LYS A 130 8.77 16.22 1.66
N PRO A 131 7.94 17.18 1.22
CA PRO A 131 6.62 16.87 0.70
C PRO A 131 6.73 16.18 -0.66
N PHE A 132 5.78 15.30 -0.97
CA PHE A 132 5.57 14.74 -2.29
C PHE A 132 4.07 14.51 -2.52
N MET A 133 3.66 14.51 -3.80
CA MET A 133 2.28 14.23 -4.17
C MET A 133 2.11 12.72 -4.35
N ASN A 134 1.50 12.08 -3.37
CA ASN A 134 1.27 10.64 -3.35
C ASN A 134 -0.11 10.32 -3.95
N LEU A 135 -0.14 9.72 -5.13
CA LEU A 135 -1.36 9.10 -5.64
C LEU A 135 -1.57 7.77 -4.90
N VAL A 136 -2.44 7.81 -3.89
CA VAL A 136 -2.74 6.65 -3.05
C VAL A 136 -3.88 5.87 -3.69
N THR A 137 -3.65 4.59 -3.95
CA THR A 137 -4.70 3.65 -4.36
C THR A 137 -4.90 2.61 -3.28
N VAL A 138 -6.14 2.41 -2.82
CA VAL A 138 -6.48 1.38 -1.84
C VAL A 138 -7.41 0.36 -2.46
N ILE A 139 -7.01 -0.90 -2.40
CA ILE A 139 -7.78 -2.05 -2.90
C ILE A 139 -8.13 -2.96 -1.71
N PRO A 140 -9.41 -3.10 -1.35
CA PRO A 140 -9.84 -4.11 -0.39
C PRO A 140 -9.76 -5.50 -1.02
N ILE A 141 -9.23 -6.48 -0.28
CA ILE A 141 -9.20 -7.88 -0.71
C ILE A 141 -9.81 -8.82 0.32
N GLU A 142 -10.55 -9.81 -0.16
CA GLU A 142 -10.96 -10.97 0.63
C GLU A 142 -9.82 -11.99 0.64
N TRP A 143 -9.55 -12.59 1.80
CA TRP A 143 -8.60 -13.70 1.86
C TRP A 143 -9.26 -15.03 1.50
N GLU A 144 -10.42 -15.26 2.10
CA GLU A 144 -11.31 -16.37 1.82
C GLU A 144 -12.58 -15.84 1.19
N GLN A 145 -13.00 -16.46 0.09
CA GLN A 145 -14.16 -16.04 -0.67
C GLN A 145 -15.43 -16.02 0.20
N GLY A 146 -16.15 -14.91 0.19
CA GLY A 146 -17.41 -14.75 0.92
C GLY A 146 -17.25 -14.51 2.42
N LYS A 147 -16.02 -14.38 2.94
CA LYS A 147 -15.75 -14.02 4.34
C LYS A 147 -15.58 -12.51 4.56
N GLY A 148 -15.68 -11.72 3.48
CA GLY A 148 -15.49 -10.28 3.49
C GLY A 148 -14.02 -9.86 3.48
N VAL A 149 -13.82 -8.54 3.43
CA VAL A 149 -12.48 -7.93 3.34
C VAL A 149 -11.63 -8.27 4.55
N ARG A 150 -10.48 -8.89 4.29
CA ARG A 150 -9.47 -9.25 5.30
C ARG A 150 -8.33 -8.25 5.33
N TYR A 151 -7.94 -7.73 4.17
CA TYR A 151 -6.82 -6.80 4.04
C TYR A 151 -7.17 -5.63 3.13
N PHE A 152 -6.52 -4.50 3.39
CA PHE A 152 -6.42 -3.40 2.44
C PHE A 152 -5.01 -3.40 1.85
N VAL A 153 -4.90 -3.34 0.52
CA VAL A 153 -3.63 -3.18 -0.18
C VAL A 153 -3.53 -1.74 -0.66
N GLY A 154 -2.56 -1.00 -0.14
CA GLY A 154 -2.33 0.40 -0.49
C GLY A 154 -1.13 0.54 -1.40
N PHE A 155 -1.32 1.04 -2.63
CA PHE A 155 -0.25 1.39 -3.56
C PHE A 155 0.04 2.89 -3.52
N GLN A 156 1.31 3.26 -3.67
CA GLN A 156 1.76 4.65 -3.63
C GLN A 156 2.56 4.97 -4.88
N ALA A 157 2.23 6.09 -5.51
CA ALA A 157 2.96 6.62 -6.63
C ALA A 157 3.27 8.10 -6.40
N ASP A 158 4.53 8.47 -6.53
CA ASP A 158 4.91 9.88 -6.51
C ASP A 158 4.66 10.51 -7.88
N VAL A 159 3.59 11.31 -7.96
CA VAL A 159 3.22 12.02 -9.19
C VAL A 159 3.80 13.42 -9.26
N SER A 160 4.62 13.83 -8.27
CA SER A 160 5.31 15.13 -8.30
C SER A 160 6.47 15.17 -9.31
N ASN A 161 6.99 14.00 -9.72
CA ASN A 161 8.07 13.93 -10.70
C ASN A 161 7.97 12.62 -11.52
N PRO A 162 7.24 12.61 -12.66
CA PRO A 162 6.93 11.40 -13.44
C PRO A 162 8.11 10.75 -14.17
N GLY A 163 9.36 11.05 -13.78
CA GLY A 163 10.58 10.74 -14.52
C GLY A 163 11.42 9.57 -14.01
N ILE A 164 10.96 8.76 -13.06
CA ILE A 164 11.68 7.54 -12.64
C ILE A 164 10.67 6.39 -12.56
N GLY A 165 10.45 5.75 -13.69
CA GLY A 165 9.87 4.42 -13.82
C GLY A 165 10.95 3.38 -14.11
#